data_AF-A0A7X9EX10-F1
#
_entry.id   AF-A0A7X9EX10-F1
#
_cell.length_a   1.000
_cell.length_b   1.000
_cell.length_c   1.000
_cell.angle_alpha   90.00
_cell.angle_beta   90.00
_cell.angle_gamma   90.00
#
_symmetry.space_group_name_H-M   'P 1'
#
loop_
_entity.id
_entity.type
_entity.pdbx_description
1 polymer ?
#
loop_
_entity_poly.entity_id
_entity_poly.type
_entity_poly.pdbx_seq_one_letter_code
_entity_poly.pdbx_strand_id
1 'polypeptide(L)'
;ATIMHELTDRGSMLAEVKRILKEAGRLAVIEFHKRDTPMGPPPGRRLDQEALADDIEKRGFTLVDSFELGENMYCLVFEAGSAQ
;
A
#
# COMPACT_ATOMS: atom_id res chain seq x y z
N ALA A 1 -6.27 -12.61 2.23
CA ALA A 1 -5.80 -11.80 3.37
C ALA A 1 -4.84 -10.75 2.83
N THR A 2 -4.87 -9.53 3.36
CA THR A 2 -3.94 -8.44 3.01
C THR A 2 -2.93 -8.25 4.15
N ILE A 3 -1.78 -7.62 3.89
CA ILE A 3 -0.60 -7.71 4.79
C ILE A 3 -0.21 -6.37 5.42
N MET A 4 -0.45 -5.24 4.75
CA MET A 4 0.10 -3.95 5.18
C MET A 4 -0.44 -3.51 6.55
N HIS A 5 -1.69 -3.86 6.86
CA HIS A 5 -2.30 -3.56 8.15
C HIS A 5 -1.80 -4.43 9.31
N GLU A 6 -1.15 -5.55 9.04
CA GLU A 6 -0.57 -6.46 10.05
C GLU A 6 0.87 -6.09 10.42
N LEU A 7 1.54 -5.26 9.61
CA LEU A 7 2.91 -4.86 9.84
C LEU A 7 3.01 -3.85 10.99
N THR A 8 3.82 -4.19 11.99
CA THR A 8 4.19 -3.31 13.10
C THR A 8 5.14 -2.20 12.67
N ASP A 9 6.07 -2.50 11.76
CA ASP A 9 7.00 -1.54 11.16
C ASP A 9 6.91 -1.58 9.62
N ARG A 10 5.98 -0.79 9.09
CA ARG A 10 5.80 -0.61 7.64
C ARG A 10 6.99 0.11 7.00
N GLY A 11 7.69 0.94 7.77
CA GLY A 11 8.80 1.74 7.25
C GLY A 11 9.99 0.88 6.86
N SER A 12 10.41 -0.02 7.76
CA SER A 12 11.48 -0.97 7.48
C SER A 12 11.13 -1.91 6.33
N MET A 13 9.87 -2.38 6.26
CA MET A 13 9.40 -3.22 5.16
C MET A 13 9.47 -2.47 3.81
N LEU A 14 8.95 -1.25 3.74
CA LEU A 14 8.95 -0.45 2.52
C LEU A 14 10.36 -0.05 2.08
N ALA A 15 11.27 0.21 3.03
CA ALA A 15 12.67 0.46 2.74
C ALA A 15 13.34 -0.77 2.08
N GLU A 16 13.07 -1.97 2.61
CA GLU A 16 13.60 -3.21 2.06
C GLU A 16 13.00 -3.53 0.69
N VAL A 17 11.69 -3.32 0.51
CA VAL A 17 11.02 -3.42 -0.81
C VAL A 17 11.70 -2.51 -1.82
N LYS A 18 11.94 -1.23 -1.46
CA LYS A 18 12.62 -0.29 -2.35
C LYS A 18 14.04 -0.75 -2.69
N ARG A 19 14.78 -1.29 -1.72
CA ARG A 19 16.17 -1.78 -1.92
C ARG A 19 16.25 -2.96 -2.90
N ILE A 20 15.25 -3.85 -2.92
CA ILE A 20 15.26 -5.06 -3.76
C ILE A 20 14.59 -4.87 -5.12
N LEU A 21 13.74 -3.86 -5.28
CA LEU A 21 13.15 -3.53 -6.57
C LEU A 21 14.23 -3.08 -7.57
N LYS A 22 14.05 -3.44 -8.84
CA LYS A 22 14.86 -2.91 -9.94
C LYS A 22 14.52 -1.42 -10.16
N GLU A 23 15.36 -0.72 -10.91
CA GLU A 23 15.03 0.62 -11.41
C GLU A 23 13.67 0.63 -12.11
N ALA A 24 12.84 1.63 -11.82
CA ALA A 24 11.45 1.74 -12.25
C ALA A 24 10.58 0.50 -11.90
N GLY A 25 11.00 -0.30 -10.91
CA GLY A 25 10.21 -1.39 -10.36
C GLY A 25 8.95 -0.88 -9.67
N ARG A 26 7.88 -1.69 -9.71
CA ARG A 26 6.58 -1.31 -9.16
C ARG A 26 6.25 -2.05 -7.86
N LEU A 27 5.61 -1.35 -6.94
CA LEU A 27 4.98 -1.88 -5.73
C LEU A 27 3.46 -1.79 -5.90
N ALA A 28 2.76 -2.91 -5.81
CA ALA A 28 1.30 -2.92 -5.72
C ALA A 28 0.88 -3.26 -4.28
N VAL A 29 0.01 -2.45 -3.69
CA VAL A 29 -0.55 -2.66 -2.35
C VAL A 29 -2.05 -2.81 -2.47
N ILE A 30 -2.56 -3.95 -2.01
CA ILE A 30 -4.00 -4.25 -1.97
C ILE A 30 -4.43 -4.27 -0.52
N GLU A 31 -5.47 -3.52 -0.18
CA GLU A 31 -6.01 -3.43 1.17
C GLU A 31 -7.53 -3.32 1.18
N PHE A 32 -8.14 -3.69 2.32
CA PHE A 32 -9.59 -3.52 2.52
C PHE A 32 -9.92 -2.04 2.72
N HIS A 33 -11.02 -1.58 2.11
CA HIS A 33 -11.49 -0.22 2.35
C HIS A 33 -11.77 0.04 3.83
N LYS A 34 -11.43 1.23 4.29
CA LYS A 34 -11.79 1.71 5.63
C LYS A 34 -13.24 2.20 5.72
N ARG A 35 -14.17 1.34 5.31
CA ARG A 35 -15.63 1.48 5.43
C ARG A 35 -16.23 0.08 5.66
N ASP A 36 -17.53 0.02 5.92
CA ASP A 36 -18.21 -1.27 6.01
C ASP A 36 -18.17 -1.98 4.65
N THR A 37 -17.72 -3.23 4.66
CA THR A 37 -17.67 -4.12 3.50
C THR A 37 -18.08 -5.53 3.92
N PRO A 38 -18.61 -6.37 3.01
CA PRO A 38 -19.06 -7.71 3.37
C PRO A 38 -18.00 -8.61 4.00
N MET A 39 -16.73 -8.41 3.66
CA MET A 39 -15.60 -9.20 4.16
C MET A 39 -14.43 -8.33 4.62
N GLY A 40 -13.59 -8.89 5.49
CA GLY A 40 -12.31 -8.28 5.91
C GLY A 40 -12.15 -8.20 7.42
N PRO A 41 -11.02 -7.67 7.90
CA PRO A 41 -10.82 -7.43 9.33
C PRO A 41 -11.77 -6.32 9.83
N PRO A 42 -11.95 -6.18 11.16
CA PRO A 42 -12.72 -5.07 11.73
C PRO A 42 -12.22 -3.70 11.23
N PRO A 43 -13.10 -2.69 11.01
CA PRO A 43 -12.74 -1.39 10.44
C PRO A 43 -11.57 -0.69 11.14
N GLY A 44 -11.44 -0.82 12.46
CA GLY A 44 -10.34 -0.23 13.23
C GLY A 44 -8.94 -0.79 12.92
N ARG A 45 -8.87 -1.96 12.27
CA ARG A 45 -7.62 -2.55 11.78
C ARG A 45 -7.33 -2.22 10.32
N ARG A 46 -8.23 -1.52 9.61
CA ARG A 46 -8.07 -1.22 8.19
C ARG A 46 -7.29 0.07 7.96
N LEU A 47 -6.66 0.15 6.80
CA LEU A 47 -5.90 1.32 6.37
C LEU A 47 -6.74 2.18 5.43
N ASP A 48 -6.77 3.46 5.74
CA ASP A 48 -7.36 4.49 4.88
C ASP A 48 -6.51 4.61 3.60
N GLN A 49 -7.16 4.69 2.45
CA GLN A 49 -6.48 4.58 1.16
C GLN A 49 -5.56 5.77 0.92
N GLU A 50 -6.07 6.98 1.14
CA GLU A 50 -5.35 8.24 0.96
C GLU A 50 -4.21 8.35 1.97
N ALA A 51 -4.47 8.06 3.26
CA ALA A 51 -3.42 8.11 4.26
C ALA A 51 -2.30 7.08 4.02
N LEU A 52 -2.65 5.89 3.49
CA LEU A 52 -1.66 4.88 3.13
C LEU A 52 -0.85 5.29 1.91
N ALA A 53 -1.49 5.88 0.89
CA ALA A 53 -0.79 6.44 -0.27
C ALA A 53 0.24 7.49 0.17
N ASP A 54 -0.19 8.47 0.97
CA ASP A 54 0.67 9.54 1.49
C ASP A 54 1.87 9.01 2.29
N ASP A 55 1.69 7.97 3.11
CA ASP A 55 2.80 7.36 3.88
C ASP A 55 3.80 6.64 2.97
N ILE A 56 3.32 5.94 1.94
CA ILE A 56 4.18 5.24 0.98
C ILE A 56 4.96 6.25 0.12
N GLU A 57 4.32 7.32 -0.35
CA GLU A 57 4.98 8.34 -1.17
C GLU A 57 6.10 9.07 -0.41
N LYS A 58 5.89 9.38 0.88
CA LYS A 58 6.92 9.97 1.76
C LYS A 58 8.17 9.08 1.90
N ARG A 59 8.08 7.79 1.54
CA ARG A 59 9.19 6.82 1.60
C ARG A 59 9.89 6.64 0.25
N GLY A 60 9.63 7.55 -0.70
CA GLY A 60 10.32 7.63 -1.98
C GLY A 60 9.75 6.69 -3.04
N PHE A 61 8.46 6.42 -2.95
CA PHE A 61 7.65 5.84 -4.02
C PHE A 61 6.80 6.95 -4.65
N THR A 62 6.27 6.72 -5.84
CA THR A 62 5.35 7.65 -6.52
C THR A 62 4.10 6.88 -6.92
N LEU A 63 2.92 7.36 -6.54
CA LEU A 63 1.66 6.72 -6.94
C LEU A 63 1.46 6.93 -8.44
N VAL A 64 1.31 5.83 -9.20
CA VAL A 64 1.14 5.87 -10.65
C VAL A 64 -0.22 5.34 -11.12
N ASP A 65 -0.91 4.58 -10.27
CA ASP A 65 -2.27 4.10 -10.54
C ASP A 65 -2.99 3.76 -9.23
N SER A 66 -4.31 3.85 -9.24
CA SER A 66 -5.16 3.41 -8.14
C SER A 66 -6.52 3.00 -8.67
N PHE A 67 -7.03 1.86 -8.23
CA PHE A 67 -8.31 1.35 -8.70
C PHE A 67 -8.98 0.42 -7.69
N GLU A 68 -10.28 0.23 -7.91
CA GLU A 68 -11.11 -0.63 -7.08
C GLU A 68 -10.97 -2.11 -7.43
N LEU A 69 -10.94 -2.95 -6.41
CA LEU A 69 -10.95 -4.41 -6.50
C LEU A 69 -12.25 -4.95 -5.91
N GLY A 70 -13.31 -4.81 -6.70
CA GLY A 70 -14.67 -5.13 -6.29
C GLY A 70 -15.17 -4.17 -5.20
N GLU A 71 -16.08 -4.65 -4.35
CA GLU A 71 -16.68 -3.81 -3.30
C GLU A 71 -15.86 -3.73 -2.00
N ASN A 72 -14.88 -4.62 -1.84
CA ASN A 72 -14.19 -4.86 -0.57
C ASN A 72 -12.83 -4.15 -0.45
N MET A 73 -12.11 -4.00 -1.56
CA MET A 73 -10.68 -3.70 -1.55
C MET A 73 -10.34 -2.64 -2.59
N TYR A 74 -9.27 -1.91 -2.33
CA TYR A 74 -8.62 -1.02 -3.29
C TYR A 74 -7.21 -1.55 -3.62
N CYS A 75 -6.67 -1.09 -4.73
CA CYS A 75 -5.28 -1.30 -5.13
C CYS A 75 -4.59 0.04 -5.36
N LEU A 76 -3.39 0.19 -4.81
CA LEU A 76 -2.48 1.30 -5.08
C LEU A 76 -1.25 0.75 -5.78
N VAL A 77 -0.88 1.33 -6.92
CA VAL A 77 0.32 0.97 -7.66
C VAL A 77 1.29 2.12 -7.63
N PHE A 78 2.50 1.85 -7.15
CA PHE A 78 3.57 2.81 -7.05
C PHE A 78 4.76 2.41 -7.92
N GLU A 79 5.49 3.40 -8.40
CA GLU A 79 6.82 3.23 -8.96
C GLU A 79 7.87 3.59 -7.90
N ALA A 80 8.91 2.77 -7.78
CA ALA A 80 10.04 3.07 -6.90
C ALA A 80 10.87 4.20 -7.52
N GLY A 81 11.00 5.32 -6.81
CA GLY A 81 11.92 6.37 -7.22
C GLY A 81 13.36 5.82 -7.25
N SER A 82 14.15 6.27 -8.22
CA SER A 82 15.56 5.88 -8.38
C SER A 82 16.27 5.91 -7.03
N ALA A 83 16.99 4.84 -6.70
CA ALA A 83 17.92 4.87 -5.57
C ALA A 83 18.97 5.96 -5.86
N GLN A 84 19.10 6.92 -4.95
CA GLN A 84 20.23 7.86 -4.96
C GLN A 84 21.50 7.14 -4.53
#